data_AF-A0A2M7IWX2-F1
#
_entry.id   AF-A0A2M7IWX2-F1
#
_cell.length_a   1.000
_cell.length_b   1.000
_cell.length_c   1.000
_cell.angle_alpha   90.00
_cell.angle_beta   90.00
_cell.angle_gamma   90.00
#
_symmetry.space_group_name_H-M   'P 1'
#
loop_
_entity.id
_entity.type
_entity.pdbx_description
1 polymer ?
#
loop_
_entity_poly.entity_id
_entity_poly.type
_entity_poly.pdbx_seq_one_letter_code
_entity_poly.pdbx_strand_id
1 'polypeptide(L)' 'MKKIKSILFYVALTVCAVIFVYPFYWMVIASIAPENEIGSLTLMPTSLTLTSYAQMVDKIPIGGAFINSIIVASSITIG' A
#
# COMPACT_ATOMS: atom_id res chain seq x y z
N MET A 1 22.85 31.84 5.58
CA MET A 1 22.11 31.14 6.67
C MET A 1 20.70 30.69 6.28
N LYS A 2 19.87 31.51 5.60
CA LYS A 2 18.50 31.10 5.19
C LYS A 2 18.46 29.86 4.28
N LYS A 3 19.35 29.78 3.27
CA LYS A 3 19.42 28.62 2.35
C LYS A 3 19.76 27.30 3.04
N ILE A 4 20.71 27.30 3.98
CA ILE A 4 21.06 26.09 4.77
C ILE A 4 19.86 25.59 5.58
N LYS A 5 19.11 26.48 6.22
CA LYS A 5 17.93 26.10 7.01
C LYS A 5 16.83 25.50 6.13
N SER A 6 16.58 26.08 4.96
CA SER A 6 15.62 25.53 3.99
C SER A 6 16.05 24.15 3.48
N ILE A 7 17.33 23.96 3.14
CA ILE A 7 17.86 22.66 2.71
C ILE A 7 17.66 21.61 3.81
N LEU A 8 18.05 21.93 5.05
CA LEU A 8 17.89 21.01 6.18
C LEU A 8 16.42 20.65 6.41
N PHE A 9 15.51 21.63 6.27
CA PHE A 9 14.07 21.40 6.40
C PHE A 9 13.52 20.48 5.30
N TYR A 10 13.91 20.70 4.04
CA TYR A 10 13.49 19.83 2.94
C TYR A 10 14.07 18.42 3.05
N VAL A 11 15.31 18.28 3.52
CA VAL A 11 15.91 16.96 3.80
C VAL A 11 15.11 16.24 4.88
N ALA A 12 14.81 16.91 5.99
CA ALA A 12 13.98 16.33 7.06
C ALA A 12 12.60 15.93 6.55
N LEU A 13 11.94 16.80 5.78
CA LEU A 13 10.63 16.52 5.18
C LEU A 13 10.68 15.32 4.23
N THR A 14 11.75 15.20 3.43
CA THR A 14 11.96 14.06 2.52
C THR A 14 12.15 12.77 3.30
N VAL A 15 12.95 12.78 4.37
CA VAL A 15 13.12 11.61 5.24
C VAL A 15 11.80 11.19 5.87
N CYS A 16 11.02 12.14 6.40
CA CYS A 16 9.69 11.85 6.93
C CYS A 16 8.76 11.26 5.87
N ALA A 17 8.78 11.80 4.64
CA ALA A 17 8.00 11.27 3.54
C ALA A 17 8.41 9.83 3.18
N VAL A 18 9.71 9.52 3.12
CA VAL A 18 10.20 8.16 2.84
C VAL A 18 9.76 7.18 3.93
N ILE A 19 9.89 7.57 5.21
CA ILE A 19 9.43 6.74 6.33
C ILE A 19 7.92 6.47 6.23
N PHE A 20 7.14 7.46 5.83
CA PHE A 20 5.69 7.33 5.67
C PHE A 20 5.31 6.45 4.47
N VAL A 21 6.03 6.57 3.35
CA VAL A 21 5.75 5.79 2.12
C VAL A 21 6.23 4.35 2.24
N TYR A 22 7.28 4.08 3.02
CA TYR A 22 7.86 2.76 3.21
C TYR A 22 6.84 1.64 3.53
N PRO A 23 5.93 1.77 4.52
CA PRO A 23 4.93 0.72 4.79
C PRO A 23 3.99 0.46 3.61
N PHE A 24 3.63 1.49 2.83
CA PHE A 24 2.80 1.32 1.63
C PHE A 24 3.57 0.61 0.52
N TYR A 25 4.84 0.97 0.33
CA TYR A 25 5.72 0.26 -0.60
C TYR A 25 5.81 -1.22 -0.24
N TRP A 26 6.06 -1.52 1.04
CA TRP A 26 6.13 -2.90 1.52
C TRP A 26 4.79 -3.64 1.35
N MET A 27 3.66 -2.98 1.62
CA MET A 27 2.32 -3.57 1.44
C MET A 27 2.06 -4.00 -0.02
N VAL A 28 2.46 -3.17 -0.99
CA VAL A 28 2.32 -3.49 -2.42
C VAL A 28 3.24 -4.64 -2.83
N ILE A 29 4.48 -4.64 -2.34
CA ILE A 29 5.44 -5.70 -2.63
C ILE A 29 4.98 -7.03 -2.01
N ALA A 30 4.51 -7.01 -0.76
CA ALA A 30 4.01 -8.20 -0.08
C ALA A 30 2.75 -8.77 -0.75
N SER A 31 1.90 -7.93 -1.35
CA SER A 31 0.68 -8.40 -2.02
C SER A 31 0.92 -9.06 -3.39
N ILE A 32 2.05 -8.77 -4.03
CA ILE A 32 2.48 -9.38 -5.31
C ILE A 32 3.60 -10.42 -5.13
N ALA A 33 4.04 -10.64 -3.89
CA ALA A 33 5.07 -11.61 -3.55
C ALA A 33 4.48 -13.03 -3.47
N PRO A 34 5.27 -14.07 -3.75
CA PRO A 34 4.87 -15.45 -3.52
C PRO A 34 4.60 -15.74 -2.05
N GLU A 35 3.65 -16.64 -1.74
CA GLU A 35 3.26 -16.97 -0.37
C GLU A 35 4.44 -17.39 0.52
N ASN A 36 5.45 -18.06 -0.07
CA ASN A 36 6.65 -18.50 0.64
C ASN A 36 7.62 -17.36 1.03
N GLU A 37 7.44 -16.14 0.50
CA GLU A 37 8.31 -15.00 0.76
C GLU A 37 7.66 -13.93 1.66
N ILE A 38 6.36 -14.05 1.97
CA ILE A 38 5.59 -13.06 2.78
C ILE A 38 6.18 -12.88 4.20
N GLY A 39 6.76 -13.95 4.76
CA GLY A 39 7.40 -13.91 6.09
C GLY A 39 8.79 -13.27 6.10
N SER A 40 9.36 -12.98 4.93
CA SER A 40 10.68 -12.35 4.81
C SER A 40 10.54 -10.85 4.59
N LEU A 41 11.35 -10.06 5.29
CA LEU A 41 11.46 -8.61 5.10
C LEU A 41 12.27 -8.33 3.82
N THR A 42 11.65 -8.60 2.68
CA THR A 42 12.27 -8.50 1.37
C THR A 42 11.83 -7.21 0.68
N LEU A 43 12.80 -6.39 0.26
CA LEU A 43 12.56 -5.11 -0.42
C LEU A 43 12.04 -5.29 -1.85
N MET A 44 12.32 -6.43 -2.48
CA MET A 44 11.90 -6.76 -3.84
C MET A 44 11.79 -8.29 -3.96
N PRO A 45 10.63 -8.84 -4.36
CA PRO A 45 10.37 -10.26 -4.32
C PRO A 45 11.17 -10.99 -5.42
N THR A 46 11.45 -12.28 -5.23
CA THR A 46 12.22 -13.06 -6.20
C THR A 46 11.44 -13.27 -7.50
N SER A 47 10.11 -13.32 -7.42
CA SER A 47 9.21 -13.37 -8.57
C SER A 47 7.94 -12.59 -8.30
N LEU A 48 7.36 -11.99 -9.32
CA LEU A 48 6.08 -11.29 -9.23
C LEU A 48 4.95 -12.27 -9.55
N THR A 49 3.98 -12.39 -8.65
CA THR A 49 2.82 -13.27 -8.84
C THR A 49 1.51 -12.57 -8.48
N LEU A 50 0.45 -12.95 -9.18
CA LEU A 50 -0.92 -12.49 -8.90
C LEU A 50 -1.79 -13.62 -8.31
N THR A 51 -1.20 -14.77 -7.97
CA THR A 51 -1.92 -15.94 -7.44
C THR A 51 -2.70 -15.60 -6.18
N SER A 52 -2.14 -14.78 -5.28
CA SER A 52 -2.82 -14.34 -4.05
C SER A 52 -4.09 -13.55 -4.32
N TYR A 53 -4.14 -12.75 -5.40
CA TYR A 53 -5.35 -12.05 -5.81
C TYR A 53 -6.40 -13.01 -6.38
N ALA A 54 -5.99 -13.98 -7.22
CA ALA A 54 -6.91 -14.99 -7.74
C ALA A 54 -7.54 -15.80 -6.60
N GLN A 55 -6.72 -16.28 -5.65
CA GLN A 55 -7.20 -17.00 -4.47
C GLN A 55 -8.09 -16.14 -3.58
N MET A 56 -7.81 -14.84 -3.45
CA MET A 56 -8.63 -13.91 -2.66
C MET A 56 -10.03 -13.80 -3.25
N VAL A 57 -10.13 -13.60 -4.57
CA VAL A 57 -11.41 -13.47 -5.28
C VAL A 57 -12.22 -14.77 -5.22
N ASP A 58 -11.55 -15.93 -5.27
CA ASP A 58 -12.21 -17.23 -5.15
C ASP A 58 -12.70 -17.53 -3.72
N LYS A 59 -11.97 -17.08 -2.69
CA LYS A 59 -12.29 -17.39 -1.28
C LYS A 59 -13.25 -16.41 -0.63
N ILE A 60 -13.28 -15.16 -1.08
CA ILE A 60 -13.99 -14.08 -0.40
C ILE A 60 -14.81 -13.32 -1.45
N PRO A 61 -16.11 -13.02 -1.20
CA PRO A 61 -16.95 -12.23 -2.11
C PRO A 61 -16.57 -10.73 -2.07
N ILE A 62 -15.32 -10.41 -2.42
CA ILE A 62 -14.74 -9.06 -2.30
C ILE A 62 -15.49 -8.05 -3.17
N GLY A 63 -16.00 -8.47 -4.34
CA GLY A 63 -16.79 -7.62 -5.22
C GLY A 63 -18.07 -7.11 -4.53
N GLY A 64 -18.78 -8.00 -3.83
CA GLY A 64 -19.98 -7.62 -3.07
C GLY A 64 -19.65 -6.65 -1.93
N ALA A 65 -18.58 -6.93 -1.18
CA ALA A 65 -18.11 -6.04 -0.13
C ALA A 65 -17.75 -4.64 -0.66
N PHE A 66 -17.06 -4.58 -1.80
CA PHE A 66 -16.65 -3.33 -2.43
C PHE A 66 -17.86 -2.50 -2.90
N ILE A 67 -18.85 -3.13 -3.54
CA ILE A 67 -20.08 -2.44 -3.94
C ILE A 67 -20.86 -1.91 -2.73
N ASN A 68 -20.97 -2.71 -1.65
CA ASN A 68 -21.61 -2.25 -0.41
C ASN A 68 -20.91 -1.00 0.15
N SER A 69 -19.57 -0.98 0.17
CA SER A 69 -18.81 0.19 0.62
C SER A 69 -19.04 1.42 -0.27
N ILE A 70 -19.11 1.24 -1.60
CA ILE A 70 -19.42 2.33 -2.53
C ILE A 70 -20.80 2.91 -2.25
N ILE A 71 -21.83 2.06 -2.14
CA ILE A 71 -23.21 2.49 -1.89
C ILE A 71 -23.28 3.32 -0.61
N VAL A 72 -22.69 2.80 0.49
CA VAL A 72 -22.69 3.50 1.78
C VAL A 72 -21.95 4.84 1.66
N ALA A 73 -20.73 4.84 1.12
CA ALA A 73 -19.93 6.05 0.98
C ALA A 73 -20.61 7.11 0.09
N SER A 74 -21.24 6.71 -1.02
CA SER A 74 -21.99 7.64 -1.87
C SER A 74 -23.26 8.15 -1.19
N SER A 75 -23.97 7.29 -0.44
CA SER A 75 -25.23 7.66 0.21
C SER A 75 -25.00 8.72 1.27
N ILE A 76 -23.93 8.59 2.07
CA ILE A 76 -23.57 9.59 3.10
C ILE A 76 -22.95 10.86 2.51
N THR A 77 -22.40 10.80 1.31
CA THR A 77 -21.79 11.98 0.66
C THR A 77 -22.85 12.82 -0.06
N ILE A 78 -23.89 12.17 -0.60
CA ILE A 78 -24.96 12.82 -1.37
C ILE A 78 -26.10 13.29 -0.46
N GLY A 79 -26.48 12.50 0.55
CA GLY A 79 -27.56 12.83 1.49
C GLY A 79 -27.10 13.75 2.60
#